data_AF-A0A2M8BZK1-F1
#
_entry.id   AF-A0A2M8BZK1-F1
#
_cell.length_a   1.000
_cell.length_b   1.000
_cell.length_c   1.000
_cell.angle_alpha   90.00
_cell.angle_beta   90.00
_cell.angle_gamma   90.00
#
_symmetry.space_group_name_H-M   'P 1'
#
loop_
_entity.id
_entity.type
_entity.pdbx_description
1 polymer ?
#
loop_
_entity_poly.entity_id
_entity_poly.type
_entity_poly.pdbx_seq_one_letter_code
_entity_poly.pdbx_strand_id
1 'polypeptide(L)'
;MIQTRIETVSILSQLNDELVIDYDTGSVGKTITQIVTDLLALQVSTNPITVGTIQPTVSRAIRVQGDTILGALLKLRDTVGGYVSVDSDHKLNWMNNIGEDKGQQIRYRKNLIGITRTMDFANFGNRLYCYGAGEGDARIKLSDAEGQVEDYVEDAESQAIYGIIVRQLVDKSITHPDTLLAWA
;
A
#
# COMPACT_ATOMS: atom_id res chain seq x y z
N MET A 1 -6.76 43.48 -14.69
CA MET A 1 -6.12 42.96 -13.47
C MET A 1 -5.79 41.50 -13.74
N ILE A 2 -4.52 41.17 -13.92
CA ILE A 2 -4.11 39.78 -14.21
C ILE A 2 -4.13 39.03 -12.88
N GLN A 3 -5.07 38.10 -12.72
CA GLN A 3 -5.07 37.18 -11.59
C GLN A 3 -4.08 36.06 -11.89
N THR A 4 -3.05 35.94 -11.06
CA THR A 4 -2.11 34.81 -11.13
C THR A 4 -2.59 33.78 -10.13
N ARG A 5 -2.98 32.59 -10.62
CA ARG A 5 -3.33 31.45 -9.79
C ARG A 5 -2.08 30.60 -9.58
N ILE A 6 -1.75 30.34 -8.32
CA ILE A 6 -0.64 29.45 -7.94
C ILE A 6 -1.28 28.19 -7.36
N GLU A 7 -0.83 27.04 -7.84
CA GLU A 7 -1.18 25.73 -7.31
C GLU A 7 0.10 25.06 -6.80
N THR A 8 0.03 24.50 -5.61
CA THR A 8 1.15 23.82 -4.98
C THR A 8 0.75 22.39 -4.66
N VAL A 9 1.65 21.46 -4.94
CA VAL A 9 1.52 20.05 -4.57
C VAL A 9 2.20 19.79 -3.23
N SER A 10 1.88 18.65 -2.62
CA SER A 10 2.51 18.22 -1.36
C SER A 10 4.02 18.05 -1.53
N ILE A 11 4.78 18.23 -0.44
CA ILE A 11 6.23 17.95 -0.38
C ILE A 11 6.52 16.51 -0.81
N LEU A 12 5.60 15.57 -0.55
CA LEU A 12 5.71 14.17 -0.98
C LEU A 12 5.91 14.03 -2.50
N SER A 13 5.36 14.95 -3.30
CA SER A 13 5.48 14.91 -4.77
C SER A 13 6.93 15.06 -5.26
N GLN A 14 7.85 15.59 -4.44
CA GLN A 14 9.27 15.66 -4.76
C GLN A 14 9.87 14.27 -5.06
N LEU A 15 9.41 13.23 -4.35
CA LEU A 15 9.90 11.85 -4.53
C LEU A 15 9.49 11.25 -5.88
N ASN A 16 8.61 11.91 -6.63
CA ASN A 16 8.23 11.48 -7.96
C ASN A 16 9.31 11.78 -9.02
N ASP A 17 10.14 12.79 -8.78
CA ASP A 17 11.21 13.17 -9.71
C ASP A 17 12.51 12.41 -9.44
N GLU A 18 12.53 11.56 -8.41
CA GLU A 18 13.70 10.80 -7.99
C GLU A 18 13.58 9.35 -8.41
N LEU A 19 14.56 8.91 -9.22
CA LEU A 19 14.55 7.61 -9.87
C LEU A 19 15.35 6.57 -9.08
N VAL A 20 14.75 5.39 -8.89
CA VAL A 20 15.40 4.18 -8.38
C VAL A 20 15.78 3.29 -9.56
N ILE A 21 17.08 3.12 -9.80
CA ILE A 21 17.59 2.32 -10.93
C ILE A 21 17.34 0.83 -10.68
N ASP A 22 17.81 0.32 -9.55
CA ASP A 22 17.58 -1.06 -9.10
C ASP A 22 17.65 -1.08 -7.56
N TYR A 23 16.65 -1.69 -6.94
CA TYR A 23 16.60 -1.92 -5.51
C TYR A 23 15.86 -3.23 -5.25
N ASP A 24 16.48 -4.14 -4.51
CA ASP A 24 15.95 -5.46 -4.22
C ASP A 24 16.22 -5.79 -2.75
N THR A 25 15.17 -6.18 -2.01
CA THR A 25 15.31 -6.62 -0.62
C THR A 25 15.60 -8.11 -0.50
N GLY A 26 15.59 -8.84 -1.61
CA GLY A 26 15.75 -10.29 -1.67
C GLY A 26 14.57 -11.04 -1.04
N SER A 27 14.62 -12.37 -1.09
CA SER A 27 13.49 -13.22 -0.66
C SER A 27 13.18 -13.18 0.83
N VAL A 28 14.15 -12.80 1.68
CA VAL A 28 13.95 -12.67 3.13
C VAL A 28 13.17 -11.39 3.48
N GLY A 29 13.17 -10.41 2.58
CA GLY A 29 12.58 -9.10 2.79
C GLY A 29 13.31 -8.26 3.85
N LYS A 30 12.82 -7.05 4.05
CA LYS A 30 13.28 -6.14 5.10
C LYS A 30 12.08 -5.52 5.82
N THR A 31 12.30 -5.00 7.03
CA THR A 31 11.26 -4.23 7.74
C THR A 31 10.91 -2.97 6.95
N ILE A 32 9.65 -2.51 7.03
CA ILE A 32 9.22 -1.29 6.30
C ILE A 32 10.12 -0.10 6.61
N THR A 33 10.52 0.06 7.87
CA THR A 33 11.45 1.13 8.27
C THR A 33 12.76 1.08 7.52
N GLN A 34 13.36 -0.11 7.35
CA GLN A 34 14.59 -0.27 6.58
C GLN A 34 14.37 0.00 5.09
N ILE A 35 13.29 -0.51 4.52
CA ILE A 35 12.97 -0.27 3.10
C ILE A 35 12.82 1.21 2.82
N VAL A 36 12.06 1.93 3.65
CA VAL A 36 11.86 3.37 3.50
C VAL A 36 13.18 4.12 3.68
N THR A 37 14.01 3.73 4.65
CA THR A 37 15.32 4.35 4.87
C THR A 37 16.22 4.16 3.65
N ASP A 38 16.28 2.95 3.10
CA ASP A 38 17.10 2.62 1.94
C ASP A 38 16.62 3.38 0.69
N LEU A 39 15.31 3.45 0.45
CA LEU A 39 14.73 4.21 -0.66
C LEU A 39 15.01 5.71 -0.54
N LEU A 40 14.83 6.28 0.65
CA LEU A 40 15.10 7.70 0.90
C LEU A 40 16.60 8.03 0.85
N ALA A 41 17.50 7.06 1.01
CA ALA A 41 18.94 7.28 0.84
C ALA A 41 19.35 7.45 -0.64
N LEU A 42 18.49 7.05 -1.59
CA LEU A 42 18.74 7.20 -3.04
C LEU A 42 18.38 8.59 -3.59
N GLN A 43 17.82 9.47 -2.75
CA GLN A 43 17.45 10.83 -3.13
C GLN A 43 18.67 11.64 -3.60
N VAL A 44 18.48 12.42 -4.66
CA VAL A 44 19.52 13.31 -5.22
C VAL A 44 19.22 14.78 -4.87
N SER A 45 18.01 15.07 -4.39
CA SER A 45 17.59 16.43 -4.05
C SER A 45 18.47 17.08 -2.98
N THR A 46 18.67 18.39 -3.10
CA THR A 46 19.42 19.22 -2.14
C THR A 46 18.71 19.36 -0.80
N ASN A 47 17.40 19.12 -0.75
CA ASN A 47 16.61 19.12 0.48
C ASN A 47 15.88 17.77 0.62
N PRO A 48 16.60 16.72 1.08
CA PRO A 48 16.08 15.36 1.08
C PRO A 48 15.01 15.18 2.16
N ILE A 49 14.03 14.33 1.85
CA ILE A 49 13.05 13.90 2.85
C ILE A 49 13.71 12.87 3.76
N THR A 50 13.59 13.06 5.06
CA THR A 50 14.16 12.18 6.09
C THR A 50 13.10 11.24 6.66
N VAL A 51 13.55 10.17 7.30
CA VAL A 51 12.64 9.23 7.95
C VAL A 51 12.03 9.86 9.20
N GLY A 52 10.70 9.88 9.26
CA GLY A 52 9.92 10.25 10.43
C GLY A 52 9.47 9.02 11.23
N THR A 53 8.20 9.02 11.64
CA THR A 53 7.61 7.91 12.40
C THR A 53 7.04 6.87 11.46
N ILE A 54 7.52 5.62 11.55
CA ILE A 54 7.01 4.47 10.79
C ILE A 54 6.43 3.46 11.77
N GLN A 55 5.11 3.30 11.74
CA GLN A 55 4.37 2.38 12.62
C GLN A 55 4.28 0.94 12.11
N PRO A 56 4.14 0.65 10.79
CA PRO A 56 4.15 -0.73 10.33
C PRO A 56 5.48 -1.41 10.66
N THR A 57 5.43 -2.45 11.49
CA THR A 57 6.60 -3.26 11.90
C THR A 57 6.79 -4.51 11.05
N VAL A 58 5.92 -4.73 10.06
CA VAL A 58 5.96 -5.90 9.18
C VAL A 58 7.19 -5.87 8.26
N SER A 59 7.56 -7.03 7.75
CA SER A 59 8.58 -7.16 6.71
C SER A 59 7.93 -7.42 5.36
N ARG A 60 8.56 -6.90 4.30
CA ARG A 60 8.15 -7.12 2.91
C ARG A 60 9.35 -7.37 2.03
N ALA A 61 9.16 -8.25 1.05
CA ALA A 61 10.13 -8.50 0.01
C ALA A 61 9.66 -7.76 -1.25
N ILE A 62 10.45 -6.81 -1.75
CA ILE A 62 10.12 -5.98 -2.91
C ILE A 62 11.32 -5.86 -3.83
N ARG A 63 11.02 -5.74 -5.11
CA ARG A 63 11.98 -5.37 -6.14
C ARG A 63 11.47 -4.16 -6.92
N VAL A 64 12.30 -3.14 -7.03
CA VAL A 64 12.03 -1.89 -7.74
C VAL A 64 13.08 -1.75 -8.83
N GLN A 65 12.65 -1.65 -10.09
CA GLN A 65 13.55 -1.49 -11.23
C GLN A 65 13.04 -0.38 -12.14
N GLY A 66 13.78 0.72 -12.22
CA GLY A 66 13.45 1.86 -13.08
C GLY A 66 12.13 2.56 -12.73
N ASP A 67 11.83 2.70 -11.44
CA ASP A 67 10.62 3.39 -10.94
C ASP A 67 11.00 4.59 -10.06
N THR A 68 10.05 5.47 -9.78
CA THR A 68 10.28 6.63 -8.90
C THR A 68 10.26 6.19 -7.43
N ILE A 69 10.94 6.93 -6.54
CA ILE A 69 10.88 6.66 -5.10
C ILE A 69 9.43 6.71 -4.62
N LEU A 70 8.65 7.68 -5.10
CA LEU A 70 7.23 7.75 -4.80
C LEU A 70 6.47 6.52 -5.31
N GLY A 71 6.70 6.09 -6.55
CA GLY A 71 6.07 4.90 -7.13
C GLY A 71 6.35 3.64 -6.31
N ALA A 72 7.61 3.45 -5.93
CA ALA A 72 8.04 2.36 -5.05
C ALA A 72 7.34 2.39 -3.68
N LEU A 73 7.25 3.56 -3.05
CA LEU A 73 6.58 3.74 -1.76
C LEU A 73 5.06 3.49 -1.85
N LEU A 74 4.41 3.94 -2.92
CA LEU A 74 2.99 3.71 -3.13
C LEU A 74 2.69 2.22 -3.35
N LYS A 75 3.51 1.53 -4.16
CA LYS A 75 3.40 0.06 -4.33
C LYS A 75 3.60 -0.66 -3.00
N LEU A 76 4.63 -0.31 -2.24
CA LEU A 76 4.85 -0.89 -0.92
C LEU A 76 3.65 -0.62 0.00
N ARG A 77 3.08 0.58 -0.03
CA ARG A 77 1.86 0.92 0.72
C ARG A 77 0.68 0.09 0.30
N ASP A 78 0.49 -0.18 -0.99
CA ASP A 78 -0.62 -1.01 -1.45
C ASP A 78 -0.51 -2.47 -0.95
N THR A 79 0.70 -2.93 -0.59
CA THR A 79 0.94 -4.26 0.05
C THR A 79 0.83 -4.32 1.58
N VAL A 80 0.96 -3.17 2.25
CA VAL A 80 1.01 -3.09 3.73
C VAL A 80 -0.24 -2.42 4.29
N GLY A 81 -0.85 -1.53 3.50
CA GLY A 81 -1.87 -0.59 3.93
C GLY A 81 -1.30 0.60 4.70
N GLY A 82 -2.22 1.31 5.36
CA GLY A 82 -1.93 2.51 6.13
C GLY A 82 -1.77 3.76 5.28
N TYR A 83 -1.20 4.79 5.89
CA TYR A 83 -1.18 6.14 5.36
C TYR A 83 0.21 6.76 5.43
N VAL A 84 0.68 7.23 4.28
CA VAL A 84 1.97 7.90 4.12
C VAL A 84 1.75 9.40 3.97
N SER A 85 2.46 10.19 4.76
CA SER A 85 2.47 11.65 4.66
C SER A 85 3.85 12.20 4.91
N VAL A 86 4.11 13.40 4.40
CA VAL A 86 5.33 14.17 4.71
C VAL A 86 4.90 15.41 5.47
N ASP A 87 5.54 15.67 6.61
CA ASP A 87 5.28 16.86 7.40
C ASP A 87 6.05 18.10 6.89
N SER A 88 5.85 19.24 7.54
CA SER A 88 6.53 20.49 7.19
C SER A 88 8.04 20.48 7.44
N ASP A 89 8.53 19.52 8.23
CA ASP A 89 9.95 19.39 8.59
C ASP A 89 10.68 18.41 7.65
N HIS A 90 10.08 18.10 6.49
CA HIS A 90 10.60 17.13 5.52
C HIS A 90 10.78 15.72 6.12
N LYS A 91 9.87 15.26 6.99
CA LYS A 91 9.89 13.89 7.51
C LYS A 91 8.75 13.07 6.94
N LEU A 92 9.09 11.91 6.38
CA LEU A 92 8.11 10.93 5.92
C LEU A 92 7.61 10.11 7.11
N ASN A 93 6.31 10.24 7.36
CA ASN A 93 5.59 9.51 8.39
C ASN A 93 4.69 8.45 7.72
N TRP A 94 4.65 7.25 8.32
CA TRP A 94 3.78 6.16 7.90
C TRP A 94 3.01 5.63 9.11
N MET A 95 1.71 5.87 9.11
CA MET A 95 0.81 5.50 10.20
C MET A 95 -0.13 4.38 9.75
N ASN A 96 -0.48 3.46 10.66
CA ASN A 96 -1.45 2.40 10.36
C ASN A 96 -2.87 2.97 10.20
N ASN A 97 -3.21 3.97 11.02
CA ASN A 97 -4.49 4.64 11.03
C ASN A 97 -4.30 6.15 11.02
N ILE A 98 -5.19 6.87 10.34
CA ILE A 98 -5.33 8.33 10.50
C ILE A 98 -6.49 8.59 11.43
N GLY A 99 -6.27 9.48 12.39
CA GLY A 99 -7.30 10.02 13.25
C GLY A 99 -6.95 9.88 14.71
N GLU A 100 -7.58 10.72 15.51
CA GLU A 100 -7.54 10.68 16.96
C GLU A 100 -8.97 10.88 17.47
N ASP A 101 -9.31 10.23 18.59
CA ASP A 101 -10.61 10.46 19.22
C ASP A 101 -10.62 11.83 19.92
N LYS A 102 -11.18 12.83 19.23
CA LYS A 102 -11.39 14.17 19.77
C LYS A 102 -12.67 14.31 20.59
N GLY A 103 -13.43 13.23 20.81
CA GLY A 103 -14.76 13.27 21.38
C GLY A 103 -15.80 14.01 20.53
N GLN A 104 -15.45 14.36 19.29
CA GLN A 104 -16.36 15.02 18.35
C GLN A 104 -17.38 14.01 17.83
N GLN A 105 -18.65 14.41 17.84
CA GLN A 105 -19.74 13.55 17.40
C GLN A 105 -20.58 14.27 16.36
N ILE A 106 -20.92 13.56 15.28
CA ILE A 106 -21.90 14.01 14.30
C ILE A 106 -23.25 13.39 14.69
N ARG A 107 -24.21 14.24 15.08
CA ARG A 107 -25.54 13.80 15.52
C ARG A 107 -26.64 14.36 14.64
N TYR A 108 -27.62 13.51 14.34
CA TYR A 108 -28.87 13.91 13.70
C TYR A 108 -29.55 15.03 14.50
N ARG A 109 -30.06 16.06 13.80
CA ARG A 109 -30.67 17.27 14.38
C ARG A 109 -29.75 18.13 15.27
N LYS A 110 -28.43 17.95 15.21
CA LYS A 110 -27.47 18.89 15.81
C LYS A 110 -26.59 19.53 14.75
N ASN A 111 -25.53 18.82 14.36
CA ASN A 111 -24.49 19.29 13.44
C ASN A 111 -24.47 18.51 12.11
N LEU A 112 -25.34 17.52 11.94
CA LEU A 112 -25.46 16.79 10.69
C LEU A 112 -26.28 17.58 9.65
N ILE A 113 -25.61 18.09 8.62
CA ILE A 113 -26.24 18.81 7.49
C ILE A 113 -26.88 17.82 6.51
N GLY A 114 -26.21 16.71 6.22
CA GLY A 114 -26.71 15.65 5.35
C GLY A 114 -25.82 14.41 5.44
N ILE A 115 -26.42 13.24 5.25
CA ILE A 115 -25.70 11.97 5.15
C ILE A 115 -26.23 11.20 3.93
N THR A 116 -25.33 10.69 3.12
CA THR A 116 -25.65 9.79 2.01
C THR A 116 -24.78 8.57 2.16
N ARG A 117 -25.40 7.39 2.13
CA ARG A 117 -24.71 6.10 2.18
C ARG A 117 -24.80 5.47 0.80
N THR A 118 -23.65 5.24 0.18
CA THR A 118 -23.53 4.44 -1.05
C THR A 118 -22.93 3.10 -0.67
N MET A 119 -23.59 2.01 -1.06
CA MET A 119 -23.06 0.65 -0.90
C MET A 119 -22.84 0.07 -2.29
N ASP A 120 -21.62 -0.40 -2.55
CA ASP A 120 -21.24 -1.05 -3.80
C ASP A 120 -20.73 -2.46 -3.49
N PHE A 121 -21.31 -3.46 -4.16
CA PHE A 121 -20.97 -4.88 -4.03
C PHE A 121 -20.35 -5.45 -5.31
N ALA A 122 -20.05 -4.63 -6.32
CA ALA A 122 -19.54 -5.11 -7.61
C ALA A 122 -18.24 -5.93 -7.47
N ASN A 123 -17.35 -5.49 -6.58
CA ASN A 123 -16.05 -6.12 -6.33
C ASN A 123 -16.05 -7.07 -5.12
N PHE A 124 -17.23 -7.48 -4.63
CA PHE A 124 -17.31 -8.46 -3.55
C PHE A 124 -16.85 -9.86 -3.99
N GLY A 125 -16.05 -10.52 -3.14
CA GLY A 125 -15.61 -11.89 -3.29
C GLY A 125 -15.16 -12.45 -1.95
N ASN A 126 -15.42 -13.74 -1.72
CA ASN A 126 -15.07 -14.45 -0.48
C ASN A 126 -14.22 -15.71 -0.72
N ARG A 127 -13.83 -15.93 -1.98
CA ARG A 127 -12.71 -16.79 -2.37
C ARG A 127 -11.86 -16.04 -3.39
N LEU A 128 -10.59 -15.82 -3.06
CA LEU A 128 -9.65 -15.02 -3.84
C LEU A 128 -8.51 -15.87 -4.37
N TYR A 129 -8.37 -15.90 -5.69
CA TYR A 129 -7.17 -16.41 -6.36
C TYR A 129 -6.22 -15.23 -6.62
N CYS A 130 -5.08 -15.21 -5.95
CA CYS A 130 -4.10 -14.16 -6.08
C CYS A 130 -2.88 -14.66 -6.86
N TYR A 131 -2.39 -13.83 -7.77
CA TYR A 131 -1.20 -14.14 -8.54
C TYR A 131 -0.19 -12.99 -8.55
N GLY A 132 1.09 -13.34 -8.41
CA GLY A 132 2.21 -12.41 -8.43
C GLY A 132 2.84 -12.24 -9.82
N ALA A 133 4.12 -11.89 -9.83
CA ALA A 133 4.96 -11.79 -11.01
C ALA A 133 5.02 -13.10 -11.81
N GLY A 134 5.32 -12.99 -13.10
CA GLY A 134 5.46 -14.11 -14.03
C GLY A 134 4.23 -14.40 -14.90
N GLU A 135 4.38 -15.31 -15.85
CA GLU A 135 3.34 -15.69 -16.81
C GLU A 135 3.31 -17.21 -17.01
N GLY A 136 2.11 -17.74 -17.30
CA GLY A 136 1.90 -19.19 -17.44
C GLY A 136 2.29 -19.94 -16.17
N ASP A 137 3.10 -20.98 -16.34
CA ASP A 137 3.54 -21.86 -15.25
C ASP A 137 4.59 -21.23 -14.34
N ALA A 138 5.28 -20.18 -14.80
CA ALA A 138 6.26 -19.44 -14.00
C ALA A 138 5.63 -18.31 -13.17
N ARG A 139 4.29 -18.23 -13.14
CA ARG A 139 3.58 -17.22 -12.36
C ARG A 139 3.56 -17.63 -10.89
N ILE A 140 3.88 -16.68 -10.02
CA ILE A 140 3.83 -16.87 -8.57
C ILE A 140 2.39 -17.07 -8.12
N LYS A 141 2.15 -18.14 -7.37
CA LYS A 141 0.85 -18.50 -6.80
C LYS A 141 0.89 -18.45 -5.28
N LEU A 142 -0.29 -18.52 -4.67
CA LEU A 142 -0.41 -18.60 -3.21
C LEU A 142 0.13 -19.91 -2.64
N SER A 143 0.05 -21.02 -3.39
CA SER A 143 0.63 -22.31 -2.97
C SER A 143 2.16 -22.33 -2.95
N ASP A 144 2.82 -21.34 -3.55
CA ASP A 144 4.28 -21.20 -3.47
C ASP A 144 4.74 -20.57 -2.13
N ALA A 145 3.82 -20.03 -1.33
CA ALA A 145 4.10 -19.43 -0.03
C ALA A 145 4.19 -20.48 1.08
N GLU A 146 5.02 -20.22 2.09
CA GLU A 146 5.23 -21.19 3.17
C GLU A 146 3.92 -21.44 3.95
N GLY A 147 3.52 -22.71 4.04
CA GLY A 147 2.35 -23.12 4.82
C GLY A 147 1.00 -22.97 4.12
N GLN A 148 0.97 -22.50 2.86
CA GLN A 148 -0.24 -22.59 2.03
C GLN A 148 -0.25 -23.84 1.15
N VAL A 149 -1.41 -24.49 1.10
CA VAL A 149 -1.64 -25.69 0.28
C VAL A 149 -2.47 -25.35 -0.96
N GLU A 150 -3.37 -24.38 -0.83
CA GLU A 150 -4.33 -24.03 -1.86
C GLU A 150 -3.91 -22.75 -2.59
N ASP A 151 -4.33 -22.62 -3.85
CA ASP A 151 -4.10 -21.43 -4.69
C ASP A 151 -5.05 -20.26 -4.35
N TYR A 152 -5.81 -20.35 -3.26
CA TYR A 152 -6.80 -19.35 -2.87
C TYR A 152 -6.81 -19.06 -1.36
N VAL A 153 -7.23 -17.84 -1.02
CA VAL A 153 -7.63 -17.45 0.35
C VAL A 153 -9.15 -17.40 0.41
N GLU A 154 -9.73 -17.82 1.54
CA GLU A 154 -11.18 -17.82 1.72
C GLU A 154 -11.64 -17.34 3.09
N ASP A 155 -12.86 -16.80 3.11
CA ASP A 155 -13.59 -16.40 4.31
C ASP A 155 -14.81 -17.30 4.49
N ALA A 156 -14.68 -18.31 5.36
CA ALA A 156 -15.72 -19.28 5.64
C ALA A 156 -16.97 -18.66 6.29
N GLU A 157 -16.83 -17.58 7.07
CA GLU A 157 -17.95 -16.91 7.72
C GLU A 157 -18.80 -16.19 6.67
N SER A 158 -18.15 -15.48 5.74
CA SER A 158 -18.82 -14.81 4.63
C SER A 158 -19.45 -15.81 3.65
N GLN A 159 -18.80 -16.93 3.37
CA GLN A 159 -19.34 -17.99 2.52
C GLN A 159 -20.62 -18.62 3.10
N ALA A 160 -20.71 -18.78 4.42
CA ALA A 160 -21.91 -19.30 5.07
C ALA A 160 -23.15 -18.41 4.87
N ILE A 161 -22.95 -17.09 4.72
CA ILE A 161 -24.03 -16.11 4.55
C ILE A 161 -24.36 -15.89 3.08
N TYR A 162 -23.35 -15.76 2.21
CA TYR A 162 -23.52 -15.28 0.83
C TYR A 162 -23.26 -16.35 -0.24
N GLY A 163 -22.89 -17.57 0.15
CA GLY A 163 -22.42 -18.60 -0.78
C GLY A 163 -21.04 -18.29 -1.34
N ILE A 164 -20.50 -19.16 -2.20
CA ILE A 164 -19.14 -18.99 -2.74
C ILE A 164 -19.17 -17.99 -3.92
N ILE A 165 -18.44 -16.90 -3.78
CA ILE A 165 -18.26 -15.86 -4.80
C ILE A 165 -16.76 -15.71 -5.07
N VAL A 166 -16.34 -16.20 -6.23
CA VAL A 166 -14.93 -16.26 -6.63
C VAL A 166 -14.50 -14.96 -7.30
N ARG A 167 -13.29 -14.51 -6.97
CA ARG A 167 -12.59 -13.40 -7.60
C ARG A 167 -11.12 -13.74 -7.83
N GLN A 168 -10.53 -13.05 -8.80
CA GLN A 168 -9.13 -13.15 -9.13
C GLN A 168 -8.47 -11.78 -9.00
N LEU A 169 -7.33 -11.74 -8.32
CA LEU A 169 -6.48 -10.56 -8.21
C LEU A 169 -5.10 -10.90 -8.77
N VAL A 170 -4.51 -9.95 -9.49
CA VAL A 170 -3.19 -10.12 -10.11
C VAL A 170 -2.39 -8.86 -9.84
N ASP A 171 -1.24 -9.03 -9.19
CA ASP A 171 -0.25 -7.98 -9.05
C ASP A 171 1.11 -8.48 -9.53
N LYS A 172 1.49 -8.08 -10.74
CA LYS A 172 2.76 -8.47 -11.37
C LYS A 172 3.98 -7.86 -10.67
N SER A 173 3.81 -6.88 -9.78
CA SER A 173 4.92 -6.25 -9.07
C SER A 173 5.42 -7.09 -7.90
N ILE A 174 4.61 -8.02 -7.40
CA ILE A 174 4.97 -8.89 -6.28
C ILE A 174 5.81 -10.07 -6.79
N THR A 175 7.09 -10.09 -6.47
CA THR A 175 8.04 -11.13 -6.89
C THR A 175 8.24 -12.23 -5.85
N HIS A 176 7.60 -12.14 -4.69
CA HIS A 176 7.81 -13.07 -3.57
C HIS A 176 6.48 -13.66 -3.07
N PRO A 177 6.35 -15.00 -2.98
CA PRO A 177 5.10 -15.66 -2.56
C PRO A 177 4.59 -15.25 -1.18
N ASP A 178 5.46 -15.12 -0.18
CA ASP A 178 5.03 -14.76 1.18
C ASP A 178 4.48 -13.32 1.24
N THR A 179 4.98 -12.44 0.39
CA THR A 179 4.43 -11.08 0.24
C THR A 179 3.08 -11.11 -0.49
N LEU A 180 2.90 -12.03 -1.44
CA LEU A 180 1.60 -12.25 -2.10
C LEU A 180 0.55 -12.77 -1.13
N LEU A 181 0.91 -13.72 -0.26
CA LEU A 181 -0.01 -14.25 0.76
C LEU A 181 -0.38 -13.19 1.80
N ALA A 182 0.56 -12.35 2.21
CA ALA A 182 0.28 -11.27 3.15
C ALA A 182 -0.50 -10.08 2.54
N TRP A 183 -0.58 -10.02 1.21
CA TRP A 183 -1.35 -9.03 0.46
C TRP A 183 -2.78 -9.52 0.13
N ALA A 184 -2.93 -10.83 -0.08
CA ALA A 184 -4.21 -11.49 -0.38
C ALA A 184 -5.20 -11.44 0.80
#